data_AF-A0A959JZ67-F1
#
_entry.id   AF-A0A959JZ67-F1
#
_cell.length_a   1.000
_cell.length_b   1.000
_cell.length_c   1.000
_cell.angle_alpha   90.00
_cell.angle_beta   90.00
_cell.angle_gamma   90.00
#
_symmetry.space_group_name_H-M   'P 1'
#
loop_
_entity.id
_entity.type
_entity.pdbx_description
1 polymer ?
#
loop_
_entity_poly.entity_id
_entity_poly.type
_entity_poly.pdbx_seq_one_letter_code
_entity_poly.pdbx_strand_id
1 'polypeptide(L)'
;MVHDKKMGANSIIIVFFFFLFNYHSYSQESGTILTKEEKDSILENIGHFFQDFYVFPEQGKKIREILRISNANATFDTITDPLDFRKSVQTIIRNTVADKHIIFIYTGSRTNKFEDTGASVPVSDLKLEYDKRKESNFGIPELKVLENNIGYVKVSKFTSPELFGPVVRASSEYLKNVEGLILDLRSRGGGSSESVVLLLSYFLPPEKPVFYWLDREGKEIERNYTLPYVDGQRFKNIPIAILTSQETFSGSEAFCYAMKNHRNAMLIGETTKGGAHTYLEMFPSDKYLILVPHQRVMGVKTNRNWEGSGVAPTISAPSEESLEVAKRILIEKMEKN
;
A
#
# COMPACT_ATOMS: atom_id res chain seq x y z
N MET A 1 66.11 -61.86 21.53
CA MET A 1 66.87 -61.09 20.54
C MET A 1 65.94 -60.02 20.00
N VAL A 2 66.40 -58.78 20.05
CA VAL A 2 65.65 -57.53 19.85
C VAL A 2 65.10 -57.41 18.43
N HIS A 3 63.82 -57.03 18.28
CA HIS A 3 63.38 -55.94 17.38
C HIS A 3 61.88 -55.65 17.47
N ASP A 4 61.53 -54.67 18.30
CA ASP A 4 60.94 -53.38 17.91
C ASP A 4 60.15 -53.32 16.57
N LYS A 5 58.84 -53.09 16.65
CA LYS A 5 58.15 -52.26 15.65
C LYS A 5 56.93 -51.54 16.25
N LYS A 6 57.10 -50.22 16.28
CA LYS A 6 56.23 -49.16 16.79
C LYS A 6 54.84 -49.15 16.16
N MET A 7 53.87 -48.81 17.01
CA MET A 7 52.56 -48.27 16.65
C MET A 7 52.71 -47.02 15.79
N GLY A 8 52.13 -47.04 14.58
CA GLY A 8 51.87 -45.85 13.80
C GLY A 8 50.50 -45.29 14.18
N ALA A 9 50.48 -44.12 14.82
CA ALA A 9 49.26 -43.35 15.03
C ALA A 9 48.77 -42.84 13.66
N ASN A 10 47.53 -43.17 13.29
CA ASN A 10 46.86 -42.55 12.16
C ASN A 10 46.51 -41.09 12.53
N SER A 11 47.34 -40.15 12.10
CA SER A 11 47.00 -38.73 12.10
C SER A 11 45.89 -38.49 11.09
N ILE A 12 44.66 -38.26 11.57
CA ILE A 12 43.57 -37.73 10.76
C ILE A 12 43.92 -36.27 10.45
N ILE A 13 44.32 -36.01 9.21
CA ILE A 13 44.43 -34.65 8.68
C ILE A 13 43.00 -34.16 8.42
N ILE A 14 42.47 -33.35 9.33
CA ILE A 14 41.24 -32.58 9.09
C ILE A 14 41.64 -31.40 8.19
N VAL A 15 41.38 -31.53 6.89
CA VAL A 15 41.46 -30.42 5.95
C VAL A 15 40.26 -29.51 6.21
N PHE A 16 40.49 -28.40 6.93
CA PHE A 16 39.53 -27.29 6.97
C PHE A 16 39.49 -26.65 5.58
N PHE A 17 38.46 -26.97 4.80
CA PHE A 17 38.07 -26.12 3.68
C PHE A 17 37.56 -24.79 4.25
N PHE A 18 38.43 -23.78 4.26
CA PHE A 18 37.99 -22.40 4.36
C PHE A 18 37.19 -22.08 3.10
N PHE A 19 35.87 -22.23 3.18
CA PHE A 19 34.98 -21.51 2.30
C PHE A 19 35.15 -20.02 2.63
N LEU A 20 35.96 -19.33 1.82
CA LEU A 20 35.89 -17.89 1.70
C LEU A 20 34.48 -17.57 1.20
N PHE A 21 33.56 -17.36 2.13
CA PHE A 21 32.38 -16.57 1.86
C PHE A 21 32.89 -15.21 1.39
N ASN A 22 32.84 -15.00 0.07
CA ASN A 22 32.72 -13.66 -0.46
C ASN A 22 31.38 -13.14 0.07
N TYR A 23 31.40 -12.60 1.29
CA TYR A 23 30.49 -11.52 1.62
C TYR A 23 30.71 -10.49 0.52
N HIS A 24 29.75 -10.38 -0.40
CA HIS A 24 29.53 -9.10 -1.04
C HIS A 24 29.21 -8.16 0.11
N SER A 25 30.24 -7.54 0.67
CA SER A 25 30.11 -6.28 1.37
C SER A 25 29.32 -5.40 0.42
N TYR A 26 28.09 -5.07 0.80
CA TYR A 26 27.46 -3.88 0.27
C TYR A 26 28.50 -2.79 0.45
N SER A 27 29.06 -2.31 -0.67
CA SER A 27 29.80 -1.07 -0.68
C SER A 27 28.87 -0.05 -0.03
N GLN A 28 29.18 0.38 1.20
CA GLN A 28 28.64 1.63 1.71
C GLN A 28 29.03 2.68 0.68
N GLU A 29 28.06 3.19 -0.08
CA GLU A 29 28.25 4.49 -0.72
C GLU A 29 28.77 5.43 0.37
N SER A 30 29.95 6.00 0.14
CA SER A 30 30.61 6.90 1.08
C SER A 30 29.60 7.89 1.65
N GLY A 31 29.41 7.84 2.97
CA GLY A 31 28.34 8.53 3.67
C GLY A 31 28.30 10.02 3.32
N THR A 32 27.31 10.42 2.53
CA THR A 32 27.02 11.83 2.28
C THR A 32 26.60 12.47 3.60
N ILE A 33 27.48 13.25 4.20
CA ILE A 33 27.16 14.08 5.36
C ILE A 33 26.28 15.23 4.87
N LEU A 34 25.16 15.45 5.55
CA LEU A 34 24.33 16.63 5.29
C LEU A 34 24.95 17.88 5.89
N THR A 35 25.15 18.88 5.05
CA THR A 35 25.48 20.24 5.47
C THR A 35 24.28 20.92 6.13
N LYS A 36 24.53 22.01 6.86
CA LYS A 36 23.46 22.81 7.45
C LYS A 36 22.59 23.43 6.36
N GLU A 37 23.23 23.96 5.32
CA GLU A 37 22.58 24.60 4.19
C GLU A 37 21.65 23.63 3.43
N GLU A 38 22.07 22.39 3.22
CA GLU A 38 21.20 21.35 2.65
C GLU A 38 19.97 21.07 3.53
N LYS A 39 20.17 20.91 4.84
CA LYS A 39 19.06 20.68 5.79
C LYS A 39 18.08 21.86 5.79
N ASP A 40 18.59 23.09 5.83
CA ASP A 40 17.79 24.31 5.80
C ASP A 40 16.93 24.38 4.53
N SER A 41 17.54 24.13 3.37
CA SER A 41 16.82 24.12 2.09
C SER A 41 15.76 23.01 2.03
N ILE A 42 16.08 21.80 2.51
CA ILE A 42 15.12 20.68 2.53
C ILE A 42 13.91 21.02 3.42
N LEU A 43 14.15 21.59 4.61
CA LEU A 43 13.09 21.95 5.55
C LEU A 43 12.19 23.05 4.99
N GLU A 44 12.76 24.08 4.35
CA GLU A 44 11.97 25.15 3.74
C GLU A 44 11.11 24.59 2.58
N ASN A 45 11.69 23.75 1.72
CA ASN A 45 10.95 23.10 0.63
C ASN A 45 9.81 22.22 1.14
N ILE A 46 10.05 21.39 2.17
CA ILE A 46 9.01 20.61 2.82
C ILE A 46 7.93 21.54 3.38
N GLY A 47 8.32 22.62 4.05
CA GLY A 47 7.40 23.62 4.59
C GLY A 47 6.48 24.21 3.53
N HIS A 48 7.02 24.58 2.37
CA HIS A 48 6.26 25.05 1.22
C HIS A 48 5.32 23.99 0.67
N PHE A 49 5.79 22.77 0.47
CA PHE A 49 4.95 21.67 -0.02
C PHE A 49 3.72 21.44 0.86
N PHE A 50 3.89 21.39 2.18
CA PHE A 50 2.75 21.26 3.09
C PHE A 50 1.88 22.51 3.11
N GLN A 51 2.47 23.70 3.13
CA GLN A 51 1.71 24.93 3.10
C GLN A 51 0.84 25.04 1.84
N ASP A 52 1.33 24.61 0.69
CA ASP A 52 0.73 24.91 -0.61
C ASP A 52 -0.13 23.75 -1.15
N PHE A 53 0.16 22.50 -0.76
CA PHE A 53 -0.52 21.31 -1.31
C PHE A 53 -1.18 20.41 -0.27
N TYR A 54 -0.86 20.49 1.02
CA TYR A 54 -1.43 19.56 2.01
C TYR A 54 -2.94 19.74 2.17
N VAL A 55 -3.71 18.67 2.07
CA VAL A 55 -5.17 18.68 1.97
C VAL A 55 -5.92 19.44 3.08
N PHE A 56 -5.28 19.70 4.23
CA PHE A 56 -5.79 20.61 5.26
C PHE A 56 -4.91 21.88 5.36
N PRO A 57 -5.33 23.02 4.79
CA PRO A 57 -4.51 24.24 4.71
C PRO A 57 -3.89 24.69 6.03
N GLU A 58 -4.71 24.78 7.09
CA GLU A 58 -4.25 25.26 8.40
C GLU A 58 -3.28 24.28 9.06
N GLN A 59 -3.41 22.99 8.82
CA GLN A 59 -2.45 22.00 9.31
C GLN A 59 -1.14 22.05 8.49
N GLY A 60 -1.23 22.30 7.18
CA GLY A 60 -0.06 22.51 6.33
C GLY A 60 0.79 23.69 6.79
N LYS A 61 0.14 24.82 7.12
CA LYS A 61 0.79 25.99 7.74
C LYS A 61 1.44 25.65 9.07
N LYS A 62 0.78 24.86 9.94
CA LYS A 62 1.36 24.40 11.21
C LYS A 62 2.61 23.55 11.01
N ILE A 63 2.61 22.66 10.02
CA ILE A 63 3.80 21.85 9.67
C ILE A 63 4.96 22.74 9.24
N ARG A 64 4.70 23.72 8.35
CA ARG A 64 5.73 24.69 7.95
C ARG A 64 6.32 25.41 9.16
N GLU A 65 5.46 25.94 10.02
CA GLU A 65 5.88 26.72 11.17
C GLU A 65 6.67 25.90 12.20
N ILE A 66 6.24 24.67 12.51
CA ILE A 66 6.97 23.84 13.47
C ILE A 66 8.33 23.40 12.95
N LEU A 67 8.47 23.13 11.63
CA LEU A 67 9.76 22.82 11.03
C LEU A 67 10.69 24.03 11.09
N ARG A 68 10.18 25.22 10.78
CA ARG A 68 10.93 26.49 10.88
C ARG A 68 11.42 26.76 12.30
N ILE A 69 10.54 26.61 13.31
CA ILE A 69 10.89 26.78 14.73
C ILE A 69 11.92 25.73 15.17
N SER A 70 11.71 24.46 14.80
CA SER A 70 12.63 23.38 15.17
C SER A 70 14.03 23.64 14.60
N ASN A 71 14.10 24.12 13.35
CA ASN A 71 15.36 24.47 12.72
C ASN A 71 16.05 25.67 13.40
N ALA A 72 15.30 26.73 13.69
CA ALA A 72 15.82 27.91 14.39
C ALA A 72 16.36 27.59 15.80
N ASN A 73 15.81 26.56 16.45
CA ASN A 73 16.26 26.06 17.75
C ASN A 73 17.42 25.04 17.67
N ALA A 74 18.12 24.96 16.53
CA ALA A 74 19.26 24.06 16.31
C ALA A 74 18.95 22.56 16.49
N THR A 75 17.67 22.15 16.35
CA THR A 75 17.23 20.75 16.54
C THR A 75 17.97 19.78 15.62
N PHE A 76 18.34 20.22 14.42
CA PHE A 76 18.97 19.39 13.40
C PHE A 76 20.48 19.60 13.28
N ASP A 77 21.08 20.56 13.98
CA ASP A 77 22.46 21.01 13.73
C ASP A 77 23.48 19.89 13.88
N THR A 78 23.32 19.03 14.88
CA THR A 78 24.22 17.89 15.16
C THR A 78 23.92 16.66 14.32
N ILE A 79 22.80 16.63 13.58
CA ILE A 79 22.41 15.48 12.76
C ILE A 79 23.09 15.59 11.39
N THR A 80 24.03 14.70 11.13
CA THR A 80 24.80 14.65 9.88
C THR A 80 24.37 13.49 8.98
N ASP A 81 23.84 12.42 9.58
CA ASP A 81 23.38 11.25 8.85
C ASP A 81 22.03 11.50 8.13
N PRO A 82 21.92 11.23 6.82
CA PRO A 82 20.69 11.44 6.06
C PRO A 82 19.45 10.68 6.57
N LEU A 83 19.64 9.46 7.09
CA LEU A 83 18.54 8.64 7.60
C LEU A 83 18.05 9.16 8.96
N ASP A 84 18.96 9.62 9.81
CA ASP A 84 18.62 10.22 11.10
C ASP A 84 17.94 11.58 10.92
N PHE A 85 18.40 12.41 9.97
CA PHE A 85 17.71 13.63 9.61
C PHE A 85 16.27 13.35 9.15
N ARG A 86 16.10 12.37 8.25
CA ARG A 86 14.80 11.89 7.80
C ARG A 86 13.90 11.44 8.95
N LYS A 87 14.42 10.63 9.88
CA LYS A 87 13.66 10.14 11.06
C LYS A 87 13.21 11.30 11.94
N SER A 88 14.09 12.27 12.20
CA SER A 88 13.79 13.42 13.06
C SER A 88 12.71 14.31 12.44
N VAL A 89 12.83 14.66 11.16
CA VAL A 89 11.80 15.43 10.43
C VAL A 89 10.47 14.68 10.39
N GLN A 90 10.49 13.37 10.06
CA GLN A 90 9.29 12.54 10.05
C GLN A 90 8.58 12.56 11.42
N THR A 91 9.32 12.46 12.52
CA THR A 91 8.78 12.47 13.88
C THR A 91 8.09 13.80 14.20
N ILE A 92 8.72 14.93 13.86
CA ILE A 92 8.11 16.26 14.07
C ILE A 92 6.79 16.39 13.31
N ILE A 93 6.76 15.98 12.04
CA ILE A 93 5.54 16.03 11.23
C ILE A 93 4.46 15.12 11.82
N ARG A 94 4.81 13.90 12.23
CA ARG A 94 3.87 12.92 12.83
C ARG A 94 3.27 13.39 14.15
N ASN A 95 4.03 14.11 14.95
CA ASN A 95 3.55 14.71 16.20
C ASN A 95 2.65 15.93 15.94
N THR A 96 2.71 16.51 14.74
CA THR A 96 1.89 17.66 14.34
C THR A 96 0.57 17.21 13.72
N VAL A 97 0.61 16.18 12.87
CA VAL A 97 -0.56 15.63 12.17
C VAL A 97 -0.54 14.11 12.15
N ALA A 98 -1.70 13.48 12.40
CA ALA A 98 -1.84 12.03 12.47
C ALA A 98 -2.16 11.37 11.11
N ASP A 99 -1.78 11.98 9.99
CA ASP A 99 -2.05 11.46 8.64
C ASP A 99 -1.04 10.39 8.23
N LYS A 100 -1.52 9.15 8.06
CA LYS A 100 -0.70 7.96 7.79
C LYS A 100 0.01 7.97 6.43
N HIS A 101 -0.40 8.82 5.50
CA HIS A 101 0.19 8.90 4.15
C HIS A 101 1.40 9.82 4.05
N ILE A 102 1.70 10.61 5.07
CA ILE A 102 2.89 11.45 5.06
C ILE A 102 4.13 10.61 5.32
N ILE A 103 4.88 10.30 4.27
CA ILE A 103 6.10 9.50 4.35
C ILE A 103 7.25 10.33 3.80
N PHE A 104 8.26 10.56 4.63
CA PHE A 104 9.52 11.17 4.24
C PHE A 104 10.58 10.09 4.04
N ILE A 105 11.15 10.04 2.84
CA ILE A 105 11.99 8.96 2.32
C ILE A 105 13.34 9.55 1.93
N TYR A 106 14.42 8.94 2.40
CA TYR A 106 15.75 9.15 1.85
C TYR A 106 15.92 8.21 0.65
N THR A 107 16.13 8.78 -0.53
CA THR A 107 16.24 8.01 -1.78
C THR A 107 17.69 7.73 -2.17
N GLY A 108 18.66 8.34 -1.49
CA GLY A 108 20.02 8.49 -2.01
C GLY A 108 20.06 9.46 -3.19
N SER A 109 21.19 9.60 -3.87
CA SER A 109 21.33 10.51 -5.02
C SER A 109 20.52 10.03 -6.22
N ARG A 110 19.52 10.82 -6.68
CA ARG A 110 18.91 10.64 -8.00
C ARG A 110 19.92 11.01 -9.09
N THR A 111 20.73 10.06 -9.55
CA THR A 111 21.56 10.25 -10.76
C THR A 111 20.75 10.19 -12.06
N ASN A 112 19.44 9.90 -12.02
CA ASN A 112 18.58 9.97 -13.19
C ASN A 112 17.56 11.10 -13.04
N LYS A 113 17.78 12.17 -13.82
CA LYS A 113 16.82 13.24 -14.08
C LYS A 113 15.55 12.62 -14.69
N PHE A 114 14.44 12.67 -13.98
CA PHE A 114 13.11 12.45 -14.56
C PHE A 114 12.48 13.83 -14.75
N GLU A 115 12.21 14.17 -16.01
CA GLU A 115 11.40 15.34 -16.36
C GLU A 115 9.96 15.11 -15.91
N ASP A 116 9.40 16.17 -15.32
CA ASP A 116 8.01 16.28 -14.93
C ASP A 116 7.11 16.25 -16.17
N THR A 117 6.33 15.18 -16.33
CA THR A 117 5.19 15.19 -17.26
C THR A 117 3.98 14.59 -16.57
N GLY A 118 3.15 15.47 -16.02
CA GLY A 118 1.75 15.15 -15.78
C GLY A 118 1.11 14.60 -17.06
N ALA A 119 0.44 13.45 -16.93
CA ALA A 119 -0.27 12.64 -17.93
C ALA A 119 0.47 11.39 -18.45
N SER A 120 -0.27 10.27 -18.39
CA SER A 120 0.11 8.88 -18.70
C SER A 120 1.26 8.34 -17.86
N VAL A 121 1.05 7.18 -17.20
CA VAL A 121 2.12 6.44 -16.53
C VAL A 121 3.23 6.23 -17.57
N PRO A 122 4.42 6.85 -17.42
CA PRO A 122 5.49 6.70 -18.38
C PRO A 122 5.73 5.21 -18.67
N VAL A 123 6.05 4.86 -19.91
CA VAL A 123 6.33 3.45 -20.29
C VAL A 123 7.44 2.83 -19.40
N SER A 124 8.35 3.65 -18.87
CA SER A 124 9.35 3.27 -17.86
C SER A 124 8.72 2.79 -16.53
N ASP A 125 7.61 3.37 -16.13
CA ASP A 125 6.96 3.14 -14.84
C ASP A 125 6.10 1.89 -14.88
N LEU A 126 5.40 1.64 -15.99
CA LEU A 126 4.68 0.37 -16.21
C LEU A 126 5.65 -0.82 -16.29
N LYS A 127 6.81 -0.67 -16.94
CA LYS A 127 7.81 -1.74 -17.00
C LYS A 127 8.39 -2.04 -15.61
N LEU A 128 8.70 -0.99 -14.84
CA LEU A 128 9.18 -1.14 -13.47
C LEU A 128 8.14 -1.81 -12.57
N GLU A 129 6.87 -1.40 -12.68
CA GLU A 129 5.79 -2.03 -11.93
C GLU A 129 5.60 -3.49 -12.35
N TYR A 130 5.64 -3.78 -13.66
CA TYR A 130 5.56 -5.14 -14.18
C TYR A 130 6.61 -6.04 -13.54
N ASP A 131 7.88 -5.64 -13.58
CA ASP A 131 8.99 -6.45 -13.06
C ASP A 131 8.87 -6.66 -11.54
N LYS A 132 8.38 -5.66 -10.80
CA LYS A 132 8.13 -5.74 -9.35
C LYS A 132 6.92 -6.58 -8.97
N ARG A 133 5.94 -6.75 -9.85
CA ARG A 133 4.60 -7.27 -9.49
C ARG A 133 4.21 -8.56 -10.19
N LYS A 134 4.95 -8.99 -11.23
CA LYS A 134 4.68 -10.23 -11.97
C LYS A 134 4.61 -11.48 -11.07
N GLU A 135 5.46 -11.59 -10.06
CA GLU A 135 5.49 -12.74 -9.14
C GLU A 135 4.24 -12.83 -8.25
N SER A 136 3.56 -11.70 -8.03
CA SER A 136 2.28 -11.63 -7.33
C SER A 136 1.08 -11.62 -8.27
N ASN A 137 1.25 -11.99 -9.54
CA ASN A 137 0.25 -11.86 -10.60
C ASN A 137 -0.42 -10.48 -10.58
N PHE A 138 0.40 -9.43 -10.53
CA PHE A 138 -0.05 -8.03 -10.55
C PHE A 138 -1.03 -7.66 -9.44
N GLY A 139 -1.03 -8.38 -8.32
CA GLY A 139 -1.87 -8.09 -7.15
C GLY A 139 -2.89 -9.18 -6.81
N ILE A 140 -2.97 -10.27 -7.58
CA ILE A 140 -3.80 -11.45 -7.27
C ILE A 140 -2.91 -12.70 -7.12
N PRO A 141 -2.16 -12.82 -6.01
CA PRO A 141 -1.20 -13.91 -5.84
C PRO A 141 -1.86 -15.28 -5.62
N GLU A 142 -3.16 -15.33 -5.30
CA GLU A 142 -3.86 -16.58 -5.00
C GLU A 142 -5.30 -16.55 -5.50
N LEU A 143 -5.68 -17.60 -6.23
CA LEU A 143 -6.99 -17.81 -6.84
C LEU A 143 -7.33 -19.30 -6.77
N LYS A 144 -8.49 -19.67 -6.20
CA LYS A 144 -8.92 -21.08 -6.11
C LYS A 144 -10.43 -21.20 -5.87
N VAL A 145 -10.96 -22.39 -6.12
CA VAL A 145 -12.29 -22.81 -5.66
C VAL A 145 -12.09 -23.72 -4.45
N LEU A 146 -12.76 -23.39 -3.36
CA LEU A 146 -12.75 -24.13 -2.11
C LEU A 146 -13.88 -25.17 -2.10
N GLU A 147 -13.93 -25.97 -1.04
CA GLU A 147 -15.10 -26.81 -0.73
C GLU A 147 -16.40 -25.98 -0.72
N ASN A 148 -17.54 -26.65 -0.97
CA ASN A 148 -18.86 -26.03 -1.10
C ASN A 148 -18.98 -25.00 -2.23
N ASN A 149 -18.17 -25.12 -3.29
CA ASN A 149 -18.20 -24.25 -4.47
C ASN A 149 -18.00 -22.75 -4.12
N ILE A 150 -17.13 -22.47 -3.14
CA ILE A 150 -16.80 -21.10 -2.72
C ILE A 150 -15.54 -20.65 -3.45
N GLY A 151 -15.65 -19.59 -4.26
CA GLY A 151 -14.50 -18.93 -4.85
C GLY A 151 -13.67 -18.19 -3.79
N TYR A 152 -12.36 -18.20 -3.95
CA TYR A 152 -11.43 -17.45 -3.12
C TYR A 152 -10.45 -16.67 -3.99
N VAL A 153 -10.33 -15.38 -3.73
CA VAL A 153 -9.39 -14.47 -4.40
C VAL A 153 -8.64 -13.67 -3.34
N LYS A 154 -7.31 -13.75 -3.33
CA LYS A 154 -6.49 -12.86 -2.52
C LYS A 154 -6.11 -11.64 -3.34
N VAL A 155 -6.44 -10.45 -2.85
CA VAL A 155 -6.06 -9.17 -3.47
C VAL A 155 -5.02 -8.49 -2.59
N SER A 156 -3.77 -8.52 -3.04
CA SER A 156 -2.62 -7.99 -2.29
C SER A 156 -2.10 -6.65 -2.78
N LYS A 157 -2.57 -6.16 -3.93
CA LYS A 157 -2.22 -4.84 -4.48
C LYS A 157 -3.21 -4.42 -5.56
N PHE A 158 -3.61 -3.15 -5.59
CA PHE A 158 -4.22 -2.52 -6.77
C PHE A 158 -3.12 -1.92 -7.65
N THR A 159 -2.55 -2.70 -8.56
CA THR A 159 -1.54 -2.22 -9.53
C THR A 159 -2.18 -1.37 -10.63
N SER A 160 -1.40 -0.82 -11.56
CA SER A 160 -1.96 -0.06 -12.70
C SER A 160 -2.99 -0.89 -13.48
N PRO A 161 -4.10 -0.29 -13.96
CA PRO A 161 -5.19 -1.00 -14.62
C PRO A 161 -4.76 -1.89 -15.80
N GLU A 162 -3.72 -1.50 -16.52
CA GLU A 162 -3.14 -2.23 -17.66
C GLU A 162 -2.60 -3.60 -17.24
N LEU A 163 -2.07 -3.71 -16.02
CA LEU A 163 -1.54 -4.95 -15.45
C LEU A 163 -2.59 -5.70 -14.65
N PHE A 164 -3.42 -4.97 -13.89
CA PHE A 164 -4.42 -5.54 -13.00
C PHE A 164 -5.64 -6.10 -13.75
N GLY A 165 -6.16 -5.34 -14.71
CA GLY A 165 -7.37 -5.65 -15.47
C GLY A 165 -7.37 -7.04 -16.11
N PRO A 166 -6.31 -7.45 -16.83
CA PRO A 166 -6.23 -8.79 -17.41
C PRO A 166 -6.31 -9.92 -16.39
N VAL A 167 -5.74 -9.74 -15.19
CA VAL A 167 -5.77 -10.75 -14.11
C VAL A 167 -7.14 -10.79 -13.44
N VAL A 168 -7.78 -9.65 -13.24
CA VAL A 168 -9.16 -9.57 -12.74
C VAL A 168 -10.13 -10.28 -13.70
N ARG A 169 -10.01 -10.01 -15.01
CA ARG A 169 -10.79 -10.68 -16.05
C ARG A 169 -10.61 -12.20 -15.98
N ALA A 170 -9.37 -12.69 -15.99
CA ALA A 170 -9.07 -14.12 -15.93
C ALA A 170 -9.63 -14.76 -14.64
N SER A 171 -9.52 -14.05 -13.51
CA SER A 171 -10.07 -14.49 -12.23
C SER A 171 -11.60 -14.57 -12.26
N SER A 172 -12.26 -13.60 -12.91
CA SER A 172 -13.72 -13.60 -13.08
C SER A 172 -14.21 -14.77 -13.91
N GLU A 173 -13.51 -15.10 -15.00
CA GLU A 173 -13.85 -16.24 -15.85
C GLU A 173 -13.61 -17.59 -15.17
N TYR A 174 -12.51 -17.69 -14.41
CA TYR A 174 -12.19 -18.90 -13.65
C TYR A 174 -13.25 -19.18 -12.56
N LEU A 175 -13.78 -18.15 -11.92
CA LEU A 175 -14.74 -18.28 -10.82
C LEU A 175 -16.20 -18.09 -11.24
N LYS A 176 -16.52 -18.04 -12.54
CA LYS A 176 -17.87 -17.67 -13.00
C LYS A 176 -19.02 -18.57 -12.53
N ASN A 177 -18.72 -19.80 -12.10
CA ASN A 177 -19.70 -20.80 -11.67
C ASN A 177 -19.73 -21.03 -10.15
N VAL A 178 -19.02 -20.20 -9.36
CA VAL A 178 -19.05 -20.33 -7.89
C VAL A 178 -20.35 -19.81 -7.31
N GLU A 179 -20.78 -20.41 -6.20
CA GLU A 179 -22.04 -20.05 -5.51
C GLU A 179 -21.83 -19.04 -4.39
N GLY A 180 -20.59 -18.87 -3.94
CA GLY A 180 -20.19 -17.86 -2.95
C GLY A 180 -18.77 -17.39 -3.20
N LEU A 181 -18.42 -16.18 -2.74
CA LEU A 181 -17.10 -15.61 -3.00
C LEU A 181 -16.49 -15.00 -1.73
N ILE A 182 -15.21 -15.32 -1.50
CA ILE A 182 -14.37 -14.69 -0.48
C ILE A 182 -13.28 -13.87 -1.17
N LEU A 183 -13.23 -12.59 -0.85
CA LEU A 183 -12.13 -11.70 -1.22
C LEU A 183 -11.24 -11.48 -0.01
N ASP A 184 -9.98 -11.93 -0.06
CA ASP A 184 -9.02 -11.70 1.02
C ASP A 184 -8.22 -10.41 0.79
N LEU A 185 -8.56 -9.37 1.56
CA LEU A 185 -7.86 -8.07 1.60
C LEU A 185 -7.11 -7.85 2.93
N ARG A 186 -6.80 -8.91 3.68
CA ARG A 186 -6.08 -8.82 4.97
C ARG A 186 -4.64 -8.33 4.83
N SER A 187 -4.07 -8.34 3.62
CA SER A 187 -2.73 -7.78 3.37
C SER A 187 -2.80 -6.29 3.04
N ARG A 188 -1.65 -5.61 3.10
CA ARG A 188 -1.55 -4.18 2.79
C ARG A 188 -1.68 -3.94 1.27
N GLY A 189 -2.92 -3.84 0.79
CA GLY A 189 -3.25 -3.96 -0.62
C GLY A 189 -3.58 -2.69 -1.41
N GLY A 190 -3.44 -1.48 -0.87
CA GLY A 190 -3.77 -0.23 -1.59
C GLY A 190 -3.01 0.00 -2.90
N GLY A 191 -3.34 1.07 -3.64
CA GLY A 191 -2.72 1.35 -4.94
C GLY A 191 -3.62 2.22 -5.83
N SER A 192 -3.64 1.94 -7.14
CA SER A 192 -4.40 2.72 -8.13
C SER A 192 -5.89 2.75 -7.80
N SER A 193 -6.48 3.96 -7.83
CA SER A 193 -7.90 4.18 -7.58
C SER A 193 -8.77 3.69 -8.74
N GLU A 194 -8.22 3.76 -9.96
CA GLU A 194 -8.78 3.26 -11.19
C GLU A 194 -8.93 1.73 -11.13
N SER A 195 -7.91 1.03 -10.62
CA SER A 195 -7.98 -0.42 -10.38
C SER A 195 -8.97 -0.80 -9.28
N VAL A 196 -9.19 0.06 -8.28
CA VAL A 196 -10.27 -0.12 -7.31
C VAL A 196 -11.63 -0.02 -8.00
N VAL A 197 -11.85 1.01 -8.83
CA VAL A 197 -13.08 1.16 -9.62
C VAL A 197 -13.28 -0.01 -10.59
N LEU A 198 -12.22 -0.45 -11.27
CA LEU A 198 -12.24 -1.62 -12.15
C LEU A 198 -12.74 -2.85 -11.39
N LEU A 199 -12.16 -3.15 -10.22
CA LEU A 199 -12.58 -4.32 -9.44
C LEU A 199 -14.01 -4.16 -8.91
N LEU A 200 -14.39 -2.99 -8.40
CA LEU A 200 -15.76 -2.70 -7.95
C LEU A 200 -16.80 -2.95 -9.05
N SER A 201 -16.43 -2.74 -10.31
CA SER A 201 -17.31 -2.93 -11.46
C SER A 201 -17.69 -4.39 -11.70
N TYR A 202 -16.93 -5.37 -11.17
CA TYR A 202 -17.33 -6.78 -11.23
C TYR A 202 -18.41 -7.14 -10.20
N PHE A 203 -18.62 -6.30 -9.18
CA PHE A 203 -19.51 -6.60 -8.06
C PHE A 203 -20.74 -5.72 -8.00
N LEU A 204 -20.63 -4.47 -8.47
CA LEU A 204 -21.70 -3.49 -8.41
C LEU A 204 -22.37 -3.32 -9.79
N PRO A 205 -23.60 -2.77 -9.85
CA PRO A 205 -24.24 -2.40 -11.13
C PRO A 205 -23.35 -1.45 -11.94
N PRO A 206 -23.50 -1.40 -13.28
CA PRO A 206 -22.81 -0.42 -14.12
C PRO A 206 -23.21 1.01 -13.75
N GLU A 207 -22.29 1.97 -13.96
CA GLU A 207 -22.50 3.40 -13.75
C GLU A 207 -23.00 3.75 -12.34
N LYS A 208 -22.65 2.93 -11.36
CA LYS A 208 -22.97 3.12 -9.95
C LYS A 208 -21.94 4.05 -9.33
N PRO A 209 -22.34 5.18 -8.72
CA PRO A 209 -21.39 6.04 -8.01
C PRO A 209 -20.78 5.30 -6.81
N VAL A 210 -19.47 5.43 -6.60
CA VAL A 210 -18.74 4.70 -5.54
C VAL A 210 -18.09 5.64 -4.52
N PHE A 211 -17.35 6.65 -4.97
CA PHE A 211 -16.73 7.68 -4.14
C PHE A 211 -16.50 8.95 -4.97
N TYR A 212 -16.18 10.05 -4.30
CA TYR A 212 -15.79 11.30 -4.94
C TYR A 212 -14.60 11.91 -4.23
N TRP A 213 -13.82 12.71 -4.95
CA TRP A 213 -12.65 13.41 -4.46
C TRP A 213 -13.00 14.86 -4.15
N LEU A 214 -12.55 15.31 -2.99
CA LEU A 214 -12.53 16.71 -2.60
C LEU A 214 -11.11 17.24 -2.73
N ASP A 215 -11.00 18.45 -3.28
CA ASP A 215 -9.78 19.24 -3.17
C ASP A 215 -9.57 19.76 -1.74
N ARG A 216 -8.50 20.55 -1.62
CA ARG A 216 -8.06 21.19 -0.40
C ARG A 216 -9.08 22.21 0.13
N GLU A 217 -9.80 22.89 -0.76
CA GLU A 217 -10.87 23.84 -0.46
C GLU A 217 -12.17 23.12 -0.05
N GLY A 218 -12.23 21.80 -0.22
CA GLY A 218 -13.40 20.98 0.09
C GLY A 218 -14.45 20.96 -1.02
N LYS A 219 -14.08 21.38 -2.23
CA LYS A 219 -14.92 21.28 -3.42
C LYS A 219 -14.73 19.91 -4.06
N GLU A 220 -15.83 19.34 -4.54
CA GLU A 220 -15.81 18.11 -5.34
C GLU A 220 -15.16 18.39 -6.71
N ILE A 221 -14.09 17.66 -7.00
CA ILE A 221 -13.32 17.79 -8.25
C ILE A 221 -13.55 16.61 -9.19
N GLU A 222 -13.94 15.46 -8.66
CA GLU A 222 -14.13 14.25 -9.44
C GLU A 222 -15.07 13.28 -8.71
N ARG A 223 -15.96 12.65 -9.46
CA ARG A 223 -16.84 11.58 -8.97
C ARG A 223 -16.61 10.31 -9.75
N ASN A 224 -16.35 9.23 -9.03
CA ASN A 224 -16.05 7.92 -9.59
C ASN A 224 -17.30 7.04 -9.66
N TYR A 225 -17.43 6.33 -10.78
CA TYR A 225 -18.52 5.42 -11.09
C TYR A 225 -17.96 4.08 -11.55
N THR A 226 -18.67 3.00 -11.26
CA THR A 226 -18.35 1.69 -11.84
C THR A 226 -18.45 1.75 -13.36
N LEU A 227 -17.62 0.97 -14.04
CA LEU A 227 -17.54 0.92 -15.48
C LEU A 227 -18.88 0.46 -16.08
N PRO A 228 -19.31 1.07 -17.21
CA PRO A 228 -20.54 0.68 -17.90
C PRO A 228 -20.48 -0.77 -18.39
N TYR A 229 -19.27 -1.24 -18.70
CA TYR A 229 -18.98 -2.60 -19.12
C TYR A 229 -17.75 -3.13 -18.39
N VAL A 230 -17.73 -4.45 -18.13
CA VAL A 230 -16.52 -5.18 -17.74
C VAL A 230 -16.34 -6.33 -18.70
N ASP A 231 -15.09 -6.58 -19.08
CA ASP A 231 -14.73 -7.77 -19.84
C ASP A 231 -14.66 -8.96 -18.88
N GLY A 232 -15.60 -9.91 -19.00
CA GLY A 232 -15.74 -11.06 -18.11
C GLY A 232 -17.05 -11.09 -17.32
N GLN A 233 -17.16 -12.02 -16.35
CA GLN A 233 -18.38 -12.26 -15.58
C GLN A 233 -18.50 -11.34 -14.36
N ARG A 234 -19.62 -10.60 -14.24
CA ARG A 234 -19.97 -9.93 -12.99
C ARG A 234 -20.47 -10.94 -11.96
N PHE A 235 -20.00 -10.84 -10.72
CA PHE A 235 -20.47 -11.63 -9.59
C PHE A 235 -21.77 -11.02 -9.04
N LYS A 236 -22.88 -11.35 -9.70
CA LYS A 236 -24.23 -10.92 -9.31
C LYS A 236 -24.93 -12.05 -8.56
N ASN A 237 -25.76 -11.68 -7.59
CA ASN A 237 -26.68 -12.59 -6.88
C ASN A 237 -26.01 -13.75 -6.13
N ILE A 238 -24.73 -13.66 -5.81
CA ILE A 238 -24.04 -14.60 -4.90
C ILE A 238 -23.66 -13.88 -3.61
N PRO A 239 -23.65 -14.56 -2.45
CA PRO A 239 -23.13 -13.98 -1.22
C PRO A 239 -21.62 -13.76 -1.31
N ILE A 240 -21.18 -12.55 -0.95
CA ILE A 240 -19.77 -12.13 -0.98
C ILE A 240 -19.31 -11.77 0.44
N ALA A 241 -18.18 -12.34 0.85
CA ALA A 241 -17.45 -11.98 2.06
C ALA A 241 -16.11 -11.32 1.69
N ILE A 242 -15.72 -10.29 2.44
CA ILE A 242 -14.43 -9.61 2.32
C ILE A 242 -13.69 -9.75 3.63
N LEU A 243 -12.49 -10.33 3.60
CA LEU A 243 -11.65 -10.48 4.79
C LEU A 243 -10.81 -9.21 5.00
N THR A 244 -10.84 -8.67 6.21
CA THR A 244 -10.08 -7.47 6.59
C THR A 244 -9.21 -7.70 7.82
N SER A 245 -8.11 -6.96 7.91
CA SER A 245 -7.21 -6.96 9.08
C SER A 245 -6.81 -5.53 9.43
N GLN A 246 -6.09 -5.36 10.54
CA GLN A 246 -5.42 -4.11 10.89
C GLN A 246 -4.36 -3.65 9.88
N GLU A 247 -3.97 -4.48 8.90
CA GLU A 247 -3.02 -4.13 7.83
C GLU A 247 -3.70 -3.74 6.51
N THR A 248 -5.01 -4.00 6.36
CA THR A 248 -5.78 -3.52 5.20
C THR A 248 -5.70 -1.99 5.14
N PHE A 249 -5.19 -1.43 4.03
CA PHE A 249 -4.87 0.00 3.92
C PHE A 249 -5.15 0.60 2.53
N SER A 250 -5.55 1.87 2.47
CA SER A 250 -5.65 2.67 1.24
C SER A 250 -6.65 2.09 0.23
N GLY A 251 -6.26 1.83 -1.02
CA GLY A 251 -7.18 1.31 -2.06
C GLY A 251 -8.01 0.08 -1.62
N SER A 252 -7.45 -0.81 -0.79
CA SER A 252 -8.22 -1.93 -0.19
C SER A 252 -9.34 -1.45 0.72
N GLU A 253 -9.10 -0.40 1.49
CA GLU A 253 -10.12 0.21 2.34
C GLU A 253 -11.18 0.94 1.51
N ALA A 254 -10.80 1.60 0.41
CA ALA A 254 -11.75 2.20 -0.53
C ALA A 254 -12.70 1.14 -1.12
N PHE A 255 -12.15 0.00 -1.55
CA PHE A 255 -12.94 -1.15 -2.02
C PHE A 255 -13.89 -1.67 -0.92
N CYS A 256 -13.36 -1.91 0.28
CA CYS A 256 -14.13 -2.37 1.44
C CYS A 256 -15.27 -1.41 1.80
N TYR A 257 -14.98 -0.11 1.83
CA TYR A 257 -15.92 0.95 2.17
C TYR A 257 -17.07 1.05 1.15
N ALA A 258 -16.75 1.00 -0.14
CA ALA A 258 -17.74 1.01 -1.21
C ALA A 258 -18.64 -0.24 -1.16
N MET A 259 -18.06 -1.43 -1.07
CA MET A 259 -18.80 -2.70 -1.01
C MET A 259 -19.73 -2.78 0.22
N LYS A 260 -19.24 -2.33 1.38
CA LYS A 260 -20.03 -2.27 2.62
C LYS A 260 -21.21 -1.30 2.48
N ASN A 261 -20.96 -0.09 1.99
CA ASN A 261 -21.99 0.96 1.93
C ASN A 261 -23.05 0.71 0.84
N HIS A 262 -22.70 -0.03 -0.22
CA HIS A 262 -23.67 -0.53 -1.19
C HIS A 262 -24.37 -1.82 -0.74
N ARG A 263 -24.05 -2.33 0.46
CA ARG A 263 -24.60 -3.58 1.03
C ARG A 263 -24.41 -4.81 0.13
N ASN A 264 -23.30 -4.84 -0.61
CA ASN A 264 -23.03 -5.88 -1.60
C ASN A 264 -22.08 -6.98 -1.08
N ALA A 265 -21.43 -6.76 0.07
CA ALA A 265 -20.63 -7.77 0.75
C ALA A 265 -20.63 -7.58 2.27
N MET A 266 -20.32 -8.67 2.98
CA MET A 266 -20.03 -8.63 4.41
C MET A 266 -18.53 -8.50 4.62
N LEU A 267 -18.10 -7.54 5.42
CA LEU A 267 -16.71 -7.47 5.87
C LEU A 267 -16.56 -8.33 7.12
N ILE A 268 -15.56 -9.21 7.15
CA ILE A 268 -15.32 -10.16 8.23
C ILE A 268 -13.86 -10.06 8.64
N GLY A 269 -13.60 -9.84 9.93
CA GLY A 269 -12.24 -9.68 10.44
C GLY A 269 -12.13 -8.47 11.35
N GLU A 270 -11.08 -7.68 11.17
CA GLU A 270 -10.74 -6.55 12.04
C GLU A 270 -11.01 -5.21 11.37
N THR A 271 -11.05 -4.14 12.18
CA THR A 271 -11.08 -2.76 11.66
C THR A 271 -9.79 -2.47 10.91
N THR A 272 -9.93 -1.89 9.71
CA THR A 272 -8.80 -1.59 8.83
C THR A 272 -7.95 -0.42 9.35
N LYS A 273 -6.81 -0.19 8.71
CA LYS A 273 -5.74 0.68 9.23
C LYS A 273 -6.05 2.17 9.24
N GLY A 274 -6.95 2.65 8.38
CA GLY A 274 -7.45 4.02 8.32
C GLY A 274 -6.61 4.97 7.48
N GLY A 275 -6.43 4.67 6.19
CA GLY A 275 -5.84 5.59 5.21
C GLY A 275 -6.73 5.79 3.98
N ALA A 276 -7.28 6.99 3.82
CA ALA A 276 -8.15 7.39 2.73
C ALA A 276 -7.53 8.42 1.77
N HIS A 277 -6.57 9.26 2.22
CA HIS A 277 -6.03 10.30 1.35
C HIS A 277 -5.10 9.78 0.24
N THR A 278 -5.10 10.47 -0.89
CA THR A 278 -4.08 10.32 -1.94
C THR A 278 -3.02 11.41 -1.82
N TYR A 279 -1.83 11.14 -2.32
CA TYR A 279 -0.64 11.98 -2.12
C TYR A 279 0.01 12.37 -3.44
N LEU A 280 0.73 13.48 -3.41
CA LEU A 280 1.70 13.88 -4.41
C LEU A 280 3.10 13.46 -3.96
N GLU A 281 3.90 12.99 -4.92
CA GLU A 281 5.33 12.77 -4.72
C GLU A 281 6.07 14.08 -4.94
N MET A 282 6.74 14.59 -3.91
CA MET A 282 7.46 15.86 -3.97
C MET A 282 8.91 15.69 -3.53
N PHE A 283 9.83 16.38 -4.20
CA PHE A 283 11.27 16.20 -4.01
C PHE A 283 11.84 17.45 -3.37
N PRO A 284 12.04 17.48 -2.03
CA PRO A 284 12.62 18.66 -1.39
C PRO A 284 14.12 18.81 -1.69
N SER A 285 14.74 17.78 -2.27
CA SER A 285 16.06 17.78 -2.91
C SER A 285 16.20 16.56 -3.82
N ASP A 286 17.36 16.39 -4.47
CA ASP A 286 17.74 15.20 -5.24
C ASP A 286 17.90 13.92 -4.40
N LYS A 287 18.04 14.06 -3.08
CA LYS A 287 18.29 12.96 -2.12
C LYS A 287 17.05 12.46 -1.40
N TYR A 288 15.93 13.16 -1.54
CA TYR A 288 14.76 12.96 -0.70
C TYR A 288 13.46 13.03 -1.49
N LEU A 289 12.49 12.25 -1.03
CA LEU A 289 11.10 12.25 -1.48
C LEU A 289 10.19 12.42 -0.27
N ILE A 290 9.16 13.24 -0.38
CA ILE A 290 8.09 13.33 0.59
C ILE A 290 6.73 13.13 -0.09
N LEU A 291 5.89 12.30 0.53
CA LEU A 291 4.51 12.10 0.10
C LEU A 291 3.62 13.12 0.81
N VAL A 292 2.98 14.01 0.03
CA VAL A 292 2.12 15.08 0.57
C VAL A 292 0.67 14.79 0.21
N PRO A 293 -0.19 14.43 1.18
CA PRO A 293 -1.60 14.19 0.92
C PRO A 293 -2.30 15.44 0.41
N HIS A 294 -3.01 15.37 -0.71
CA HIS A 294 -3.53 16.56 -1.40
C HIS A 294 -5.03 16.49 -1.71
N GLN A 295 -5.65 15.31 -1.66
CA GLN A 295 -7.09 15.14 -1.89
C GLN A 295 -7.71 14.18 -0.86
N ARG A 296 -9.00 14.41 -0.60
CA ARG A 296 -9.82 13.58 0.29
C ARG A 296 -10.82 12.78 -0.51
N VAL A 297 -10.82 11.46 -0.37
CA VAL A 297 -11.91 10.62 -0.87
C VAL A 297 -13.08 10.63 0.12
N MET A 298 -14.30 10.60 -0.40
CA MET A 298 -15.55 10.57 0.36
C MET A 298 -16.51 9.53 -0.22
N GLY A 299 -17.21 8.80 0.65
CA GLY A 299 -18.25 7.87 0.21
C GLY A 299 -19.53 8.57 -0.22
N VAL A 300 -20.07 8.17 -1.37
CA VAL A 300 -21.28 8.77 -1.95
C VAL A 300 -22.55 8.53 -1.12
N LYS A 301 -22.57 7.51 -0.26
CA LYS A 301 -23.72 7.15 0.58
C LYS A 301 -23.69 7.81 1.96
N THR A 302 -22.49 8.07 2.48
CA THR A 302 -22.28 8.48 3.88
C THR A 302 -21.86 9.93 3.99
N ASN A 303 -21.32 10.53 2.92
CA ASN A 303 -20.59 11.80 2.95
C ASN A 303 -19.53 11.82 4.07
N ARG A 304 -18.90 10.67 4.30
CA ARG A 304 -17.79 10.45 5.25
C ARG A 304 -16.71 9.60 4.58
N ASN A 305 -15.55 9.50 5.23
CA ASN A 305 -14.48 8.61 4.82
C ASN A 305 -13.95 7.79 6.00
N TRP A 306 -12.87 7.04 5.78
CA TRP A 306 -12.26 6.13 6.75
C TRP A 306 -10.88 6.58 7.22
N GLU A 307 -10.46 7.82 6.91
CA GLU A 307 -9.16 8.35 7.35
C GLU A 307 -9.10 8.33 8.88
N GLY A 308 -8.03 7.77 9.43
CA GLY A 308 -7.80 7.68 10.87
C GLY A 308 -8.64 6.61 11.59
N SER A 309 -9.89 6.38 11.19
CA SER A 309 -10.79 5.41 11.85
C SER A 309 -10.72 4.00 11.28
N GLY A 310 -10.34 3.86 10.01
CA GLY A 310 -10.52 2.61 9.27
C GLY A 310 -11.99 2.31 8.96
N VAL A 311 -12.18 1.18 8.29
CA VAL A 311 -13.47 0.59 7.95
C VAL A 311 -13.75 -0.53 8.93
N ALA A 312 -14.74 -0.33 9.79
CA ALA A 312 -15.16 -1.38 10.72
C ALA A 312 -15.71 -2.60 9.95
N PRO A 313 -15.47 -3.84 10.42
CA PRO A 313 -16.06 -5.03 9.82
C PRO A 313 -17.59 -5.04 10.00
N THR A 314 -18.27 -5.90 9.25
CA THR A 314 -19.69 -6.24 9.50
C THR A 314 -19.78 -7.28 10.61
N ILE A 315 -18.85 -8.24 10.63
CA ILE A 315 -18.69 -9.26 11.65
C ILE A 315 -17.26 -9.21 12.15
N SER A 316 -17.09 -8.88 13.43
CA SER A 316 -15.76 -8.83 14.05
C SER A 316 -15.23 -10.24 14.30
N ALA A 317 -13.99 -10.50 13.89
CA ALA A 317 -13.27 -11.74 14.17
C ALA A 317 -11.76 -11.47 14.12
N PRO A 318 -10.92 -12.23 14.83
CA PRO A 318 -9.47 -12.19 14.61
C PRO A 318 -9.13 -12.45 13.13
N SER A 319 -8.15 -11.72 12.60
CA SER A 319 -7.75 -11.83 11.19
C SER A 319 -7.43 -13.28 10.78
N GLU A 320 -6.82 -14.05 11.66
CA GLU A 320 -6.47 -15.47 11.47
C GLU A 320 -7.69 -16.41 11.40
N GLU A 321 -8.77 -16.09 12.10
CA GLU A 321 -10.01 -16.89 12.13
C GLU A 321 -11.02 -16.46 11.05
N SER A 322 -10.87 -15.25 10.51
CA SER A 322 -11.86 -14.60 9.62
C SER A 322 -12.22 -15.44 8.38
N LEU A 323 -11.30 -16.26 7.86
CA LEU A 323 -11.56 -17.15 6.72
C LEU A 323 -12.57 -18.24 7.06
N GLU A 324 -12.42 -18.90 8.22
CA GLU A 324 -13.32 -19.96 8.64
C GLU A 324 -14.70 -19.40 9.02
N VAL A 325 -14.73 -18.22 9.65
CA VAL A 325 -15.97 -17.48 9.90
C VAL A 325 -16.68 -17.14 8.59
N ALA A 326 -15.94 -16.67 7.58
CA ALA A 326 -16.51 -16.35 6.27
C ALA A 326 -17.08 -17.58 5.56
N LYS A 327 -16.35 -18.70 5.52
CA LYS A 327 -16.82 -19.95 4.93
C LYS A 327 -18.15 -20.39 5.53
N ARG A 328 -18.22 -20.48 6.87
CA ARG A 328 -19.45 -20.89 7.58
C ARG A 328 -20.64 -20.00 7.22
N ILE A 329 -20.44 -18.68 7.24
CA ILE A 329 -21.51 -17.71 6.95
C ILE A 329 -21.96 -17.76 5.49
N LEU A 330 -21.03 -17.98 4.56
CA LEU A 330 -21.39 -18.15 3.15
C LEU A 330 -22.21 -19.42 2.93
N ILE A 331 -21.83 -20.56 3.54
CA ILE A 331 -22.60 -21.81 3.47
C ILE A 331 -24.04 -21.59 3.95
N GLU A 332 -24.22 -21.01 5.14
CA GLU A 332 -25.54 -20.70 5.71
C GLU A 332 -26.38 -19.75 4.83
N LYS A 333 -25.74 -18.90 4.01
CA LYS A 333 -26.42 -17.99 3.08
C LYS A 333 -26.77 -18.64 1.75
N MET A 334 -25.90 -19.50 1.23
CA MET A 334 -26.14 -20.23 -0.01
C MET A 334 -27.31 -21.21 0.14
N GLU A 335 -27.47 -21.83 1.32
CA GLU A 335 -28.61 -22.72 1.61
C GLU A 335 -29.98 -22.01 1.68
N LYS A 336 -29.99 -20.68 1.82
CA LYS A 336 -31.22 -19.87 1.97
C LYS A 336 -31.69 -19.19 0.68
N ASN A 337 -30.89 -19.23 -0.38
CA ASN A 337 -31.14 -18.58 -1.67
C ASN A 337 -31.63 -19.59 -2.70
#